data_AF-A0AB38USN9-F1
#
_entry.id   AF-A0AB38USN9-F1
#
_cell.length_a   1.000
_cell.length_b   1.000
_cell.length_c   1.000
_cell.angle_alpha   90.00
_cell.angle_beta   90.00
_cell.angle_gamma   90.00
#
_symmetry.space_group_name_H-M   'P 1'
#
loop_
_entity.id
_entity.type
_entity.pdbx_description
1 polymer ?
#
loop_
_entity_poly.entity_id
_entity_poly.type
_entity_poly.pdbx_seq_one_letter_code
_entity_poly.pdbx_strand_id
1 'polypeptide(L)'
;MAAEELRVYCAELAHASKTTTGAADEIDGLRDKLGGQTDGLAGTWTGQAASAYLDVWAEIDDECGQMLADLRWIGESLAAAAAGYAQMEHAAADAFGSIRPAGPVDGR
;
A
#
# COMPACT_ATOMS: atom_id res chain seq x y z
N MET A 1 -12.63 8.59 -20.73
CA MET A 1 -13.11 8.10 -19.44
C MET A 1 -14.05 9.15 -18.86
N ALA A 2 -15.25 8.76 -18.45
CA ALA A 2 -16.19 9.68 -17.81
C ALA A 2 -15.72 10.00 -16.37
N ALA A 3 -16.07 11.18 -15.84
CA ALA A 3 -15.68 11.61 -14.49
C ALA A 3 -16.04 10.57 -13.40
N GLU A 4 -17.15 9.86 -13.57
CA GLU A 4 -17.57 8.78 -12.67
C GLU A 4 -16.62 7.58 -12.72
N GLU A 5 -16.20 7.15 -13.92
CA GLU A 5 -15.24 6.06 -14.08
C GLU A 5 -13.88 6.38 -13.43
N LEU A 6 -13.43 7.64 -13.51
CA LEU A 6 -12.20 8.08 -12.85
C LEU A 6 -12.30 8.01 -11.33
N ARG A 7 -13.44 8.41 -10.75
CA ARG A 7 -13.66 8.33 -9.29
C ARG A 7 -13.70 6.89 -8.78
N VAL A 8 -14.38 6.01 -9.52
CA VAL A 8 -14.40 4.57 -9.19
C VAL A 8 -12.98 4.02 -9.21
N TYR A 9 -12.22 4.32 -10.25
CA TYR A 9 -10.83 3.87 -10.35
C TYR A 9 -9.94 4.41 -9.21
N CYS A 10 -10.06 5.69 -8.83
CA CYS A 10 -9.36 6.25 -7.67
C CYS A 10 -9.72 5.51 -6.37
N ALA A 11 -11.00 5.18 -6.17
CA ALA A 11 -11.45 4.44 -5.00
C ALA A 11 -10.89 3.02 -4.97
N GLU A 12 -10.83 2.34 -6.12
CA GLU A 12 -10.22 1.01 -6.25
C GLU A 12 -8.71 1.05 -5.93
N LEU A 13 -7.98 2.05 -6.42
CA LEU A 13 -6.56 2.23 -6.11
C LEU A 13 -6.32 2.50 -4.62
N ALA A 14 -7.15 3.35 -3.99
CA ALA A 14 -7.06 3.61 -2.56
C ALA A 14 -7.39 2.35 -1.72
N HIS A 15 -8.37 1.57 -2.15
CA HIS A 15 -8.70 0.30 -1.51
C HIS A 15 -7.57 -0.73 -1.65
N ALA A 16 -7.00 -0.87 -2.84
CA ALA A 16 -5.86 -1.73 -3.10
C ALA A 16 -4.64 -1.33 -2.26
N SER A 17 -4.33 -0.02 -2.20
CA SER A 17 -3.28 0.52 -1.33
C SER A 17 -3.44 0.06 0.13
N LYS A 18 -4.62 0.30 0.71
CA LYS A 18 -4.92 -0.10 2.09
C LYS A 18 -4.83 -1.60 2.31
N THR A 19 -5.27 -2.38 1.32
CA THR A 19 -5.26 -3.85 1.39
C THR A 19 -3.81 -4.36 1.40
N THR A 20 -2.96 -3.83 0.52
CA THR A 20 -1.54 -4.19 0.43
C THR A 20 -0.78 -3.80 1.69
N THR A 21 -0.96 -2.57 2.20
CA THR A 21 -0.29 -2.15 3.44
C THR A 21 -0.79 -2.93 4.65
N GLY A 22 -2.09 -3.23 4.73
CA GLY A 22 -2.65 -4.05 5.80
C GLY A 22 -2.11 -5.48 5.78
N ALA A 23 -1.97 -6.08 4.60
CA ALA A 23 -1.33 -7.39 4.46
C ALA A 23 0.15 -7.36 4.88
N ALA A 24 0.87 -6.27 4.59
CA ALA A 24 2.23 -6.08 5.08
C ALA A 24 2.27 -6.05 6.62
N ASP A 25 1.39 -5.30 7.26
CA ASP A 25 1.33 -5.21 8.73
C ASP A 25 1.00 -6.57 9.37
N GLU A 26 0.09 -7.34 8.77
CA GLU A 26 -0.24 -8.69 9.26
C GLU A 26 0.95 -9.65 9.13
N ILE A 27 1.66 -9.62 8.00
CA ILE A 27 2.86 -10.46 7.78
C ILE A 27 3.98 -10.06 8.74
N ASP A 28 4.20 -8.76 8.96
CA ASP A 28 5.22 -8.25 9.89
C ASP A 28 4.93 -8.74 11.32
N GLY A 29 3.67 -8.68 11.76
CA GLY A 29 3.28 -9.20 13.08
C GLY A 29 3.45 -10.72 13.22
N LEU A 30 3.22 -11.49 12.15
CA LEU A 30 3.47 -12.93 12.13
C LEU A 30 4.99 -13.23 12.16
N ARG A 31 5.78 -12.48 11.40
CA ARG A 31 7.23 -12.56 11.38
C ARG A 31 7.81 -12.29 12.77
N ASP A 32 7.43 -11.20 13.43
CA ASP A 32 7.87 -10.85 14.78
C ASP A 32 7.55 -11.97 15.78
N LYS A 33 6.34 -12.54 15.70
CA LYS A 33 5.93 -13.64 16.57
C LYS A 33 6.79 -14.89 16.36
N LEU A 34 7.05 -15.26 15.11
CA LEU A 34 7.90 -16.39 14.79
C LEU A 34 9.35 -16.14 15.22
N GLY A 35 9.87 -14.92 15.02
CA GLY A 35 11.20 -14.52 15.48
C GLY A 35 11.35 -14.70 16.99
N GLY A 36 10.39 -14.22 17.78
CA GLY A 36 10.40 -14.41 19.23
C GLY A 36 10.33 -15.89 19.67
N GLN A 37 9.61 -16.74 18.92
CA GLN A 37 9.57 -18.18 19.17
C GLN A 37 10.93 -18.84 18.85
N THR A 38 11.57 -18.42 17.76
CA THR A 38 12.88 -18.92 17.35
C THR A 38 13.98 -18.48 18.32
N ASP A 39 13.97 -17.24 18.80
CA ASP A 39 14.90 -16.75 19.82
C ASP A 39 14.80 -17.56 21.13
N GLY A 40 13.57 -17.85 21.56
CA GLY A 40 13.32 -18.69 22.72
C GLY A 40 13.86 -20.12 22.53
N LEU A 41 13.73 -20.65 21.32
CA LEU A 41 14.28 -21.97 20.97
C LEU A 41 15.82 -21.94 20.95
N ALA A 42 16.43 -20.93 20.33
CA ALA A 42 17.88 -20.76 20.23
C ALA A 42 18.56 -20.66 21.62
N GLY A 43 17.85 -20.13 22.63
CA GLY A 43 18.36 -20.08 24.00
C GLY A 43 18.54 -21.44 24.69
N THR A 44 17.92 -22.51 24.18
CA THR A 44 17.93 -23.84 24.81
C THR A 44 18.36 -24.98 23.88
N TRP A 45 18.22 -24.80 22.58
CA TRP A 45 18.54 -25.79 21.57
C TRP A 45 19.89 -25.47 20.91
N THR A 46 20.85 -26.40 21.04
CA THR A 46 22.23 -26.21 20.54
C THR A 46 22.69 -27.40 19.71
N GLY A 47 23.79 -27.23 18.97
CA GLY A 47 24.38 -28.24 18.09
C GLY A 47 24.07 -28.02 16.62
N GLN A 48 24.63 -28.87 15.74
CA GLN A 48 24.57 -28.65 14.29
C GLN A 48 23.16 -28.59 13.71
N ALA A 49 22.23 -29.37 14.26
CA ALA A 49 20.83 -29.34 13.83
C ALA A 49 20.14 -28.00 14.20
N ALA A 50 20.48 -27.45 15.37
CA ALA A 50 19.99 -26.14 15.78
C ALA A 50 20.54 -25.06 14.86
N SER A 51 21.85 -25.06 14.58
CA SER A 51 22.48 -24.13 13.65
C SER A 51 21.82 -24.17 12.26
N ALA A 52 21.66 -25.36 11.68
CA ALA A 52 21.05 -25.51 10.35
C ALA A 52 19.61 -24.97 10.30
N TYR A 53 18.83 -25.14 11.37
CA TYR A 53 17.49 -24.57 11.45
C TYR A 53 17.52 -23.04 11.59
N LEU A 54 18.39 -22.51 12.45
CA LEU A 54 18.52 -21.07 12.69
C LEU A 54 19.02 -20.32 11.44
N ASP A 55 19.91 -20.94 10.67
CA ASP A 55 20.39 -20.39 9.39
C ASP A 55 19.22 -20.25 8.39
N VAL A 56 18.40 -21.30 8.25
CA VAL A 56 17.19 -21.25 7.38
C VAL A 56 16.18 -20.23 7.90
N TRP A 57 16.00 -20.12 9.23
CA TRP A 57 15.13 -19.10 9.80
C TRP A 57 15.61 -17.69 9.45
N ALA A 58 16.91 -17.42 9.56
CA ALA A 58 17.48 -16.11 9.20
C ALA A 58 17.23 -15.77 7.72
N GLU A 59 17.39 -16.74 6.80
CA GLU A 59 17.07 -16.53 5.38
C GLU A 59 15.59 -16.20 5.16
N ILE A 60 14.68 -16.92 5.84
CA ILE A 60 13.23 -16.66 5.75
C ILE A 60 12.91 -15.26 6.29
N ASP A 61 13.51 -14.89 7.42
CA ASP A 61 13.30 -13.58 8.06
C ASP A 61 13.74 -12.44 7.12
N ASP A 62 14.90 -12.57 6.50
CA ASP A 62 15.42 -11.59 5.54
C ASP A 62 14.53 -11.46 4.30
N GLU A 63 14.14 -12.57 3.67
CA GLU A 63 13.23 -12.60 2.52
C GLU A 63 11.86 -12.00 2.85
N CYS A 64 11.32 -12.30 4.05
CA CYS A 64 10.10 -11.66 4.54
C CYS A 64 10.28 -10.14 4.67
N GLY A 65 11.44 -9.68 5.16
CA GLY A 65 11.74 -8.25 5.24
C GLY A 65 11.74 -7.54 3.89
N GLN A 66 12.30 -8.17 2.87
CA GLN A 66 12.29 -7.63 1.50
C GLN A 66 10.87 -7.57 0.94
N MET A 67 10.10 -8.65 1.07
CA MET A 67 8.69 -8.69 0.64
C MET A 67 7.85 -7.62 1.34
N LEU A 68 8.05 -7.39 2.64
CA LEU A 68 7.35 -6.35 3.40
C LEU A 68 7.68 -4.95 2.89
N ALA A 69 8.94 -4.69 2.53
CA ALA A 69 9.34 -3.42 1.93
C ALA A 69 8.65 -3.21 0.56
N ASP A 70 8.60 -4.25 -0.27
CA ASP A 70 7.91 -4.19 -1.57
C ASP A 70 6.42 -3.93 -1.43
N LEU A 71 5.74 -4.62 -0.51
CA LEU A 71 4.31 -4.42 -0.25
C LEU A 71 4.02 -2.98 0.22
N ARG A 72 4.86 -2.44 1.12
CA ARG A 72 4.74 -1.04 1.57
C ARG A 72 4.91 -0.08 0.40
N TRP A 73 5.95 -0.27 -0.41
CA TRP A 73 6.21 0.55 -1.60
C TRP A 73 5.07 0.49 -2.64
N ILE A 74 4.52 -0.70 -2.90
CA ILE A 74 3.35 -0.87 -3.77
C ILE A 74 2.15 -0.11 -3.20
N GLY A 75 1.88 -0.27 -1.90
CA GLY A 75 0.80 0.42 -1.21
C GLY A 75 0.90 1.94 -1.33
N GLU A 76 2.08 2.50 -1.09
CA GLU A 76 2.37 3.93 -1.24
C GLU A 76 2.21 4.40 -2.69
N SER A 77 2.69 3.61 -3.66
CA SER A 77 2.56 3.92 -5.08
C SER A 77 1.10 3.97 -5.54
N LEU A 78 0.27 3.05 -5.05
CA LEU A 78 -1.17 3.02 -5.32
C LEU A 78 -1.89 4.24 -4.71
N ALA A 79 -1.53 4.62 -3.47
CA ALA A 79 -2.06 5.82 -2.83
C ALA A 79 -1.67 7.09 -3.59
N ALA A 80 -0.41 7.19 -4.01
CA ALA A 80 0.09 8.32 -4.79
C ALA A 80 -0.63 8.43 -6.14
N ALA A 81 -0.85 7.31 -6.82
CA ALA A 81 -1.62 7.27 -8.06
C ALA A 81 -3.07 7.75 -7.86
N ALA A 82 -3.76 7.24 -6.84
CA ALA A 82 -5.12 7.68 -6.51
C ALA A 82 -5.19 9.20 -6.24
N ALA A 83 -4.23 9.73 -5.49
CA ALA A 83 -4.14 11.16 -5.20
C ALA A 83 -3.86 12.00 -6.46
N GLY A 84 -2.98 11.53 -7.33
CA GLY A 84 -2.68 12.19 -8.60
C GLY A 84 -3.91 12.29 -9.51
N TYR A 85 -4.65 11.20 -9.67
CA TYR A 85 -5.88 11.18 -10.46
C TYR A 85 -6.99 12.06 -9.86
N ALA A 86 -7.15 12.07 -8.54
CA ALA A 86 -8.10 12.96 -7.87
C ALA A 86 -7.78 14.45 -8.10
N GLN A 87 -6.49 14.83 -8.06
CA GLN A 87 -6.08 16.21 -8.36
C GLN A 87 -6.38 16.60 -9.81
N MET A 88 -6.17 15.69 -10.77
CA MET A 88 -6.49 15.94 -12.17
C MET A 88 -8.00 16.15 -12.39
N GLU A 89 -8.84 15.37 -11.73
CA GLU A 89 -10.31 15.55 -11.76
C GLU A 89 -10.72 16.92 -11.20
N HIS A 90 -10.16 17.32 -10.05
CA HIS A 90 -10.44 18.63 -9.45
C HIS A 90 -10.03 19.77 -10.37
N ALA A 91 -8.82 19.72 -10.94
CA ALA A 91 -8.35 20.74 -11.86
C ALA A 91 -9.22 20.83 -13.13
N ALA A 92 -9.68 19.70 -13.65
CA ALA A 92 -10.60 19.67 -14.78
C ALA A 92 -11.97 20.27 -14.43
N ALA A 93 -12.54 19.90 -13.28
CA ALA A 93 -13.82 20.42 -12.81
C ALA A 93 -13.78 21.95 -12.60
N ASP A 94 -12.71 22.48 -12.00
CA ASP A 94 -12.51 23.91 -11.81
C ASP A 94 -12.40 24.66 -13.13
N ALA A 95 -11.63 24.11 -14.09
CA ALA A 95 -11.51 24.68 -15.43
C ALA A 95 -12.87 24.73 -16.14
N PHE A 96 -13.66 23.66 -16.10
CA PHE A 96 -15.02 23.65 -16.65
C PHE A 96 -15.96 24.65 -15.95
N GLY A 97 -15.87 24.78 -14.63
CA GLY A 97 -16.63 25.76 -13.86
C GLY A 97 -16.33 27.20 -14.27
N SER A 98 -15.06 27.50 -14.58
CA SER A 98 -14.62 28.83 -15.03
C SER A 98 -15.10 29.21 -16.43
N ILE A 99 -15.38 28.23 -17.30
CA ILE A 99 -15.87 28.45 -18.67
C ILE A 99 -17.39 28.67 -18.71
N ARG A 100 -18.12 28.35 -17.64
CA ARG A 100 -19.58 28.51 -17.60
C ARG A 100 -19.94 29.98 -17.82
N PRO A 101 -20.63 30.34 -18.92
CA PRO A 101 -20.89 31.73 -19.25
C PRO A 101 -21.78 32.36 -18.17
N ALA A 102 -21.49 33.62 -17.83
CA ALA A 102 -22.39 34.44 -17.03
C ALA A 102 -23.79 34.37 -17.65
N GLY A 103 -24.81 34.19 -16.81
CA GLY A 103 -26.20 33.99 -17.24
C GLY A 103 -26.69 35.02 -18.27
N PRO A 104 -27.84 34.75 -18.92
CA PRO A 104 -28.30 35.52 -20.07
C PRO A 104 -28.27 37.02 -19.76
N VAL A 105 -27.54 37.77 -20.59
CA VAL A 105 -27.64 39.23 -20.61
C VAL A 105 -29.08 39.58 -20.95
N ASP A 106 -29.81 40.05 -19.95
CA ASP A 106 -31.20 40.48 -20.08
C ASP A 106 -31.23 41.67 -21.05
N GLY A 107 -31.59 41.36 -22.30
CA GLY A 107 -31.69 42.29 -23.40
C GLY A 107 -33.02 43.03 -23.31
N ARG A 108 -32.91 44.30 -22.92
CA ARG A 108 -33.94 45.34 -22.96
C ARG A 108 -34.75 45.34 -24.26
#